data_AF-A0A350ICN6-F1
#
_entry.id   AF-A0A350ICN6-F1
#
_cell.length_a   1.000
_cell.length_b   1.000
_cell.length_c   1.000
_cell.angle_alpha   90.00
_cell.angle_beta   90.00
_cell.angle_gamma   90.00
#
_symmetry.space_group_name_H-M   'P 1'
#
loop_
_entity.id
_entity.type
_entity.pdbx_description
1 polymer ?
#
loop_
_entity_poly.entity_id
_entity_poly.type
_entity_poly.pdbx_seq_one_letter_code
_entity_poly.pdbx_strand_id
1 'polypeptide(L)'
;MGHMTYEQSKSVALKLIIILAVITIIEVAIALVGKGYIIEGFHAPIFVMAILMIGLSLYKAYKIVYEFMHLGHEVPGLLKSVLLPVLLLVWAIIAFFWEGSDWNARRTLIDKKNKEEVGVNTPTTMDIKQWEKEPLV
;
A
#
# COMPACT_ATOMS: atom_id res chain seq x y z
N MET A 1 -25.54 35.75 -5.89
CA MET A 1 -24.84 34.78 -6.77
C MET A 1 -25.80 33.61 -6.96
N GLY A 2 -26.07 33.23 -8.20
CA GLY A 2 -27.26 32.48 -8.60
C GLY A 2 -27.36 31.11 -7.93
N HIS A 3 -28.56 30.80 -7.42
CA HIS A 3 -28.87 29.44 -6.98
C HIS A 3 -28.69 28.50 -8.17
N MET A 4 -27.86 27.47 -8.04
CA MET A 4 -27.92 26.36 -8.99
C MET A 4 -29.27 25.70 -8.76
N THR A 5 -30.10 25.65 -9.81
CA THR A 5 -31.37 24.91 -9.73
C THR A 5 -31.04 23.44 -9.50
N TYR A 6 -31.86 22.74 -8.70
CA TYR A 6 -31.68 21.33 -8.36
C TYR A 6 -31.40 20.45 -9.58
N GLU A 7 -32.05 20.76 -10.70
CA GLU A 7 -31.87 20.08 -11.99
C GLU A 7 -30.45 20.25 -12.57
N GLN A 8 -29.82 21.41 -12.38
CA GLN A 8 -28.46 21.66 -12.85
C GLN A 8 -27.44 20.84 -12.05
N SER A 9 -27.51 20.85 -10.72
CA SER A 9 -26.60 20.06 -9.86
C SER A 9 -26.71 18.56 -10.15
N LYS A 10 -27.94 18.07 -10.34
CA LYS A 10 -28.20 16.67 -10.69
C LYS A 10 -27.59 16.30 -12.04
N SER A 11 -27.70 17.17 -13.05
CA SER A 11 -27.12 16.92 -14.38
C SER A 11 -25.59 16.89 -14.38
N VAL A 12 -24.94 17.71 -13.54
CA VAL A 12 -23.49 17.72 -13.38
C VAL A 12 -23.01 16.44 -12.72
N ALA A 13 -23.65 16.03 -11.62
CA ALA A 13 -23.34 14.77 -10.94
C ALA A 13 -23.52 13.57 -11.88
N LEU A 14 -24.60 13.53 -12.66
CA LEU A 14 -24.83 12.44 -13.62
C LEU A 14 -23.78 12.38 -14.73
N LYS A 15 -23.35 13.52 -15.27
CA LYS A 15 -22.25 13.57 -16.26
C LYS A 15 -20.94 13.01 -15.68
N LEU A 16 -20.65 13.33 -14.41
CA LEU A 16 -19.50 12.77 -13.69
C LEU A 16 -19.61 11.27 -13.46
N ILE A 17 -20.77 10.79 -13.04
CA ILE A 17 -20.97 9.35 -12.84
C ILE A 17 -20.73 8.60 -14.16
N ILE A 18 -21.29 9.11 -15.27
CA ILE A 18 -21.11 8.51 -16.59
C ILE A 18 -19.64 8.53 -17.00
N ILE A 19 -18.93 9.65 -16.83
CA ILE A 19 -17.52 9.71 -17.25
C ILE A 19 -16.64 8.78 -16.41
N LEU A 20 -16.89 8.69 -15.10
CA LEU A 20 -16.18 7.77 -14.22
C LEU A 20 -16.48 6.32 -14.58
N ALA A 21 -17.75 5.98 -14.86
CA ALA A 21 -18.15 4.65 -15.28
C ALA A 21 -17.46 4.23 -16.59
N VAL A 22 -17.43 5.12 -17.60
CA VAL A 22 -16.74 4.86 -18.87
C VAL A 22 -15.24 4.63 -18.64
N ILE A 23 -14.57 5.46 -17.83
CA ILE A 23 -13.15 5.28 -17.51
C ILE A 23 -12.93 3.92 -16.84
N THR A 24 -13.79 3.52 -15.89
CA THR A 24 -13.67 2.21 -15.23
C THR A 24 -13.87 1.04 -16.18
N ILE A 25 -14.78 1.14 -17.14
CA ILE A 25 -14.99 0.10 -18.16
C ILE A 25 -13.74 -0.04 -19.04
N ILE A 26 -13.18 1.10 -19.49
CA ILE A 26 -11.95 1.12 -20.28
C ILE A 26 -10.79 0.51 -19.49
N GLU A 27 -10.66 0.85 -18.22
CA GLU A 27 -9.60 0.34 -17.36
C GLU A 27 -9.68 -1.17 -17.14
N VAL A 28 -10.88 -1.71 -16.92
CA VAL A 28 -11.10 -3.16 -16.86
C VAL A 28 -10.82 -3.82 -18.20
N ALA A 29 -11.23 -3.23 -19.31
CA ALA A 29 -10.93 -3.75 -20.66
C ALA A 29 -9.41 -3.82 -20.91
N ILE A 30 -8.68 -2.76 -20.55
CA ILE A 30 -7.21 -2.72 -20.65
C ILE A 30 -6.59 -3.80 -19.74
N ALA A 31 -7.09 -3.95 -18.50
CA ALA A 31 -6.62 -4.97 -17.58
C ALA A 31 -6.82 -6.41 -18.10
N LEU A 32 -7.96 -6.69 -18.74
CA LEU A 32 -8.26 -7.99 -19.34
C LEU A 32 -7.38 -8.28 -20.56
N VAL A 33 -7.22 -7.30 -21.46
CA VAL A 33 -6.37 -7.44 -22.65
C VAL A 33 -4.90 -7.57 -22.26
N GLY A 34 -4.40 -6.72 -21.35
CA GLY A 34 -2.99 -6.73 -20.95
C GLY A 34 -2.56 -7.97 -20.17
N LYS A 35 -3.51 -8.67 -19.52
CA LYS A 35 -3.30 -9.98 -18.89
C LYS A 35 -3.44 -11.17 -19.86
N GLY A 36 -3.74 -10.92 -21.13
CA GLY A 36 -3.85 -11.98 -22.14
C GLY A 36 -5.14 -12.80 -22.10
N TYR A 37 -6.21 -12.33 -21.43
CA TYR A 37 -7.50 -13.05 -21.40
C TYR A 37 -8.27 -12.98 -22.72
N ILE A 38 -8.00 -11.97 -23.56
CA ILE A 38 -8.72 -11.73 -24.83
C ILE A 38 -7.88 -12.15 -26.05
N ILE A 39 -6.55 -12.04 -25.96
CA ILE A 39 -5.63 -12.37 -27.05
C ILE A 39 -4.59 -13.34 -26.50
N GLU A 40 -4.67 -14.60 -26.92
CA GLU A 40 -3.70 -15.62 -26.54
C GLU A 40 -2.29 -15.21 -27.01
N GLY A 41 -1.36 -15.08 -26.07
CA GLY A 41 0.05 -14.75 -26.35
C GLY A 41 0.42 -13.27 -26.24
N PHE A 42 -0.53 -12.33 -26.09
CA PHE A 42 -0.21 -10.93 -25.83
C PHE A 42 -0.11 -10.66 -24.33
N HIS A 43 1.11 -10.53 -23.83
CA HIS A 43 1.38 -10.06 -22.47
C HIS A 43 1.98 -8.67 -22.52
N ALA A 44 1.19 -7.68 -22.09
CA ALA A 44 1.74 -6.35 -21.91
C ALA A 44 2.76 -6.38 -20.76
N PRO A 45 3.90 -5.66 -20.87
CA PRO A 45 4.87 -5.62 -19.80
C PRO A 45 4.23 -5.12 -18.51
N ILE A 46 4.38 -5.90 -17.44
CA ILE A 46 3.73 -5.69 -16.13
C ILE A 46 3.97 -4.27 -15.61
N PHE A 47 5.16 -3.71 -15.83
CA PHE A 47 5.50 -2.35 -15.43
C PHE A 47 4.66 -1.29 -16.14
N VAL A 48 4.45 -1.41 -17.46
CA VAL A 48 3.63 -0.48 -18.24
C VAL A 48 2.17 -0.57 -17.81
N MET A 49 1.67 -1.79 -17.61
CA MET A 49 0.32 -2.01 -17.10
C MET A 49 0.15 -1.41 -15.70
N ALA A 50 1.12 -1.63 -14.79
CA ALA A 50 1.06 -1.11 -13.43
C ALA A 50 1.00 0.42 -13.42
N ILE A 51 1.89 1.09 -14.18
CA ILE A 51 1.89 2.56 -14.28
C ILE A 51 0.59 3.08 -14.86
N LEU A 52 0.09 2.47 -15.93
CA LEU A 52 -1.15 2.88 -16.59
C LEU A 52 -2.35 2.74 -15.64
N MET A 53 -2.46 1.62 -14.94
CA MET A 53 -3.56 1.37 -13.98
C MET A 53 -3.50 2.33 -12.79
N ILE A 54 -2.30 2.60 -12.26
CA ILE A 54 -2.10 3.59 -11.20
C ILE A 54 -2.50 4.98 -11.70
N GLY A 55 -2.06 5.37 -12.90
CA GLY A 55 -2.38 6.67 -13.50
C GLY A 55 -3.88 6.90 -13.71
N LEU A 56 -4.59 5.91 -14.28
CA LEU A 56 -6.04 5.98 -14.46
C LEU A 56 -6.79 6.03 -13.13
N SER A 57 -6.32 5.29 -12.12
CA SER A 57 -6.87 5.35 -10.76
C SER A 57 -6.71 6.72 -10.12
N LEU A 58 -5.53 7.34 -10.25
CA LEU A 58 -5.26 8.70 -9.76
C LEU A 58 -6.13 9.73 -10.48
N TYR A 59 -6.30 9.62 -11.80
CA TYR A 59 -7.15 10.54 -12.57
C TYR A 59 -8.62 10.48 -12.11
N LYS A 60 -9.17 9.28 -11.90
CA LYS A 60 -10.52 9.11 -11.34
C LYS A 60 -10.61 9.73 -9.95
N ALA A 61 -9.63 9.47 -9.07
CA ALA A 61 -9.63 10.00 -7.71
C ALA A 61 -9.61 11.53 -7.71
N TYR A 62 -8.80 12.15 -8.56
CA TYR A 62 -8.77 13.60 -8.73
C TYR A 62 -10.14 14.16 -9.14
N LYS A 63 -10.78 13.57 -10.16
CA LYS A 63 -12.13 13.97 -10.62
C LYS A 63 -13.21 13.78 -9.55
N ILE A 64 -13.11 12.74 -8.73
CA ILE A 64 -14.05 12.55 -7.61
C ILE A 64 -13.90 13.68 -6.59
N VAL A 65 -12.67 13.98 -6.17
CA VAL A 65 -12.40 15.00 -5.14
C VAL A 65 -12.77 16.40 -5.65
N TYR A 66 -12.43 16.74 -6.89
CA TYR A 66 -12.60 18.11 -7.37
C TYR A 66 -14.06 18.42 -7.76
N GLU A 67 -14.69 17.49 -8.47
CA GLU A 67 -15.94 17.70 -9.17
C GLU A 67 -17.15 17.10 -8.41
N PHE A 68 -16.96 15.91 -7.81
CA PHE A 68 -18.03 15.19 -7.10
C PHE A 68 -18.24 15.73 -5.69
N MET A 69 -17.16 16.17 -5.03
CA MET A 69 -17.26 16.83 -3.74
C MET A 69 -17.53 18.34 -3.86
N HIS A 70 -17.65 18.88 -5.08
CA HIS A 70 -17.87 20.32 -5.37
C HIS A 70 -16.78 21.28 -4.82
N LEU A 71 -15.68 20.71 -4.31
CA LEU A 71 -14.60 21.43 -3.63
C LEU A 71 -13.80 22.34 -4.57
N GLY A 72 -13.88 22.12 -5.89
CA GLY A 72 -13.18 22.93 -6.89
C GLY A 72 -13.76 24.33 -7.11
N HIS A 73 -15.04 24.55 -6.77
CA HIS A 73 -15.73 25.82 -7.00
C HIS A 73 -16.17 26.51 -5.70
N GLU A 74 -16.02 25.84 -4.56
CA GLU A 74 -16.41 26.33 -3.25
C GLU A 74 -15.20 26.60 -2.33
N VAL A 75 -15.48 27.05 -1.11
CA VAL A 75 -14.52 27.65 -0.19
C VAL A 75 -13.29 26.74 -0.01
N PRO A 76 -12.06 27.25 -0.24
CA PRO A 76 -10.82 26.44 -0.20
C PRO A 76 -10.52 25.85 1.20
N GLY A 77 -11.26 26.26 2.23
CA GLY A 77 -11.22 25.66 3.56
C GLY A 77 -11.78 24.22 3.60
N LEU A 78 -12.82 23.92 2.82
CA LEU A 78 -13.40 22.58 2.74
C LEU A 78 -12.50 21.60 1.99
N LEU A 79 -11.70 22.07 1.03
CA LEU A 79 -10.71 21.22 0.37
C LEU A 79 -9.63 20.77 1.35
N LYS A 80 -9.14 21.68 2.20
CA LYS A 80 -8.10 21.38 3.19
C LYS A 80 -8.57 20.40 4.26
N SER A 81 -9.85 20.42 4.63
CA SER A 81 -10.40 19.47 5.63
C SER A 81 -10.48 18.03 5.11
N VAL A 82 -10.58 17.84 3.79
CA VAL A 82 -10.53 16.50 3.15
C VAL A 82 -9.09 16.11 2.82
N LEU A 83 -8.27 17.06 2.38
CA LEU A 83 -6.88 16.80 2.00
C LEU A 83 -6.00 16.39 3.19
N LEU A 84 -6.19 17.04 4.35
CA LEU A 84 -5.43 16.75 5.58
C LEU A 84 -5.56 15.29 6.05
N PRO A 85 -6.76 14.72 6.25
CA PRO A 85 -6.90 13.32 6.65
C PRO A 85 -6.42 12.34 5.58
N VAL A 86 -6.60 12.64 4.29
CA VAL A 86 -6.06 11.79 3.20
C VAL A 86 -4.53 11.78 3.21
N LEU A 87 -3.90 12.93 3.42
CA LEU A 87 -2.45 13.04 3.51
C LEU A 87 -1.91 12.27 4.73
N LEU A 88 -2.56 12.43 5.89
CA LEU A 88 -2.19 11.68 7.10
C LEU A 88 -2.38 10.17 6.92
N LEU A 89 -3.41 9.75 6.17
CA LEU A 89 -3.62 8.34 5.85
C LEU A 89 -2.48 7.78 4.98
N VAL A 90 -2.07 8.48 3.92
CA VAL A 90 -0.96 8.05 3.06
C VAL A 90 0.34 7.97 3.88
N TRP A 91 0.61 8.96 4.72
CA TRP A 91 1.75 8.95 5.62
C TRP A 91 1.70 7.78 6.61
N ALA A 92 0.54 7.53 7.23
CA ALA A 92 0.36 6.45 8.19
C ALA A 92 0.53 5.07 7.54
N ILE A 93 0.05 4.88 6.31
CA ILE A 93 0.25 3.64 5.55
C ILE A 93 1.75 3.37 5.36
N ILE A 94 2.52 4.37 4.93
CA ILE A 94 3.97 4.25 4.74
C ILE A 94 4.66 3.92 6.08
N ALA A 95 4.31 4.63 7.15
CA ALA A 95 4.87 4.40 8.48
C ALA A 95 4.57 2.98 9.00
N PHE A 96 3.34 2.49 8.84
CA PHE A 96 2.96 1.14 9.27
C PHE A 96 3.62 0.04 8.45
N PHE A 97 3.84 0.22 7.15
CA PHE A 97 4.61 -0.73 6.37
C PHE A 97 6.06 -0.80 6.84
N TRP A 98 6.66 0.35 7.18
CA TRP A 98 8.04 0.39 7.63
C TRP A 98 8.20 -0.26 9.02
N GLU A 99 7.37 0.14 9.98
CA GLU A 99 7.31 -0.44 11.33
C GLU A 99 7.00 -1.94 11.27
N GLY A 100 6.04 -2.35 10.43
CA GLY A 100 5.67 -3.75 10.24
C GLY A 100 6.82 -4.61 9.70
N SER A 101 7.65 -4.05 8.81
CA SER A 101 8.83 -4.74 8.30
C SER A 101 9.92 -4.92 9.37
N ASP A 102 10.17 -3.89 10.19
CA ASP A 102 11.13 -3.96 11.30
C ASP A 102 10.69 -4.94 12.37
N TRP A 103 9.40 -4.91 12.74
CA TRP A 103 8.82 -5.84 13.69
C TRP A 103 9.01 -7.31 13.26
N ASN A 104 8.76 -7.62 11.99
CA ASN A 104 8.94 -8.97 11.45
C ASN A 104 10.41 -9.43 11.53
N ALA A 105 11.35 -8.54 11.18
CA ALA A 105 12.78 -8.82 11.27
C ALA A 105 13.20 -9.11 12.72
N ARG A 106 12.76 -8.29 13.67
CA ARG A 106 13.04 -8.46 15.11
C ARG A 106 12.47 -9.76 15.67
N ARG A 107 11.24 -10.11 15.32
CA ARG A 107 10.63 -11.36 15.76
C ARG A 107 11.43 -12.57 15.27
N THR A 108 11.86 -12.55 14.02
CA THR A 108 12.69 -13.63 13.45
C THR A 108 14.03 -13.77 14.16
N LEU A 109 14.65 -12.65 14.57
CA LEU A 109 15.89 -12.69 15.36
C LEU A 109 15.67 -13.29 16.75
N ILE A 110 14.58 -12.95 17.42
CA ILE A 110 14.23 -13.50 18.74
C ILE A 110 13.95 -15.01 18.63
N ASP A 111 13.17 -15.43 17.63
CA ASP A 111 12.87 -16.85 17.40
C ASP A 111 14.15 -17.66 17.12
N LYS A 112 15.13 -17.08 16.42
CA LYS A 112 16.46 -17.69 16.23
C LYS A 112 17.21 -17.82 17.55
N LYS A 113 17.30 -16.75 18.35
CA LYS A 113 17.97 -16.78 19.66
C LYS A 113 17.33 -17.74 20.66
N ASN A 114 16.00 -17.88 20.64
CA ASN A 114 15.29 -18.82 21.51
C ASN A 114 15.48 -20.28 21.08
N LYS A 115 15.79 -20.53 19.80
CA LYS A 115 16.10 -21.86 19.25
C LYS A 115 17.57 -22.23 19.36
N GLU A 116 18.46 -21.26 19.54
CA GLU A 116 19.82 -21.54 19.96
C GLU A 116 19.75 -22.15 21.36
N GLU A 117 19.81 -23.49 21.42
CA GLU A 117 20.07 -24.17 22.68
C GLU A 117 21.37 -23.59 23.22
N VAL A 118 21.29 -23.04 24.45
CA VAL A 118 22.48 -22.67 25.19
C VAL A 118 23.29 -23.95 25.28
N GLY A 119 24.33 -24.06 24.45
CA GLY A 119 25.36 -25.06 24.61
C GLY A 119 25.92 -24.80 26.00
N VAL A 120 25.35 -25.47 27.00
CA VAL A 120 25.99 -25.64 28.27
C VAL A 120 27.29 -26.27 27.85
N ASN A 121 28.38 -25.50 27.94
CA ASN A 121 29.73 -26.01 28.00
C ASN A 121 29.77 -26.89 29.25
N THR A 122 29.11 -28.05 29.18
CA THR A 122 29.24 -29.12 30.14
C THR A 122 30.64 -29.59 29.80
N PRO A 123 31.65 -29.29 30.64
CA PRO A 123 33.02 -29.65 30.31
C PRO A 123 32.98 -31.14 29.98
N THR A 124 33.33 -31.45 28.74
CA THR A 124 33.28 -32.84 28.29
C THR A 124 34.24 -33.59 29.21
N THR A 125 33.99 -34.85 29.53
CA THR A 125 34.83 -35.62 30.47
C THR A 125 36.33 -35.62 30.11
N MET A 126 36.67 -35.23 28.89
CA MET A 126 38.04 -34.93 28.43
C MET A 126 38.65 -33.67 29.07
N ASP A 127 37.90 -32.59 29.25
CA ASP A 127 38.37 -31.36 29.90
C ASP A 127 38.61 -31.61 31.39
N ILE A 128 37.65 -32.23 32.10
CA ILE A 128 37.73 -32.44 33.56
C ILE A 128 38.97 -33.26 33.96
N LYS A 129 39.35 -34.24 33.14
CA LYS A 129 40.59 -35.03 33.34
C LYS A 129 41.88 -34.24 33.11
N GLN A 130 41.81 -33.12 32.40
CA GLN A 130 42.95 -32.21 32.22
C GLN A 130 43.16 -31.35 33.47
N TRP A 131 42.08 -30.82 34.06
CA TRP A 131 42.13 -30.05 35.31
C TRP A 131 42.59 -30.87 36.52
N GLU A 132 42.34 -32.18 36.54
CA GLU A 132 42.81 -33.07 37.63
C GLU A 132 44.30 -33.42 37.52
N LYS A 133 44.92 -33.24 36.34
CA LYS A 133 46.34 -33.53 36.12
C LYS A 133 47.27 -32.35 36.39
N GLU A 134 46.72 -31.15 36.55
CA GLU A 134 47.50 -29.98 36.92
C GLU A 134 47.60 -29.93 38.45
N PRO A 135 48.81 -29.96 39.04
CA PRO A 135 48.94 -29.84 40.49
C PRO A 135 48.47 -28.45 40.91
N LEU A 136 47.55 -28.42 41.89
CA LEU A 136 47.11 -27.19 42.54
C LEU A 136 48.33 -26.55 43.20
N VAL A 137 48.78 -25.43 42.65
CA VAL A 137 49.86 -24.59 43.19
C VAL A 137 49.42 -23.96 44.51
#